data_AF-A0A661WGD7-F1
#
_entry.id   AF-A0A661WGD7-F1
#
_cell.length_a   1.000
_cell.length_b   1.000
_cell.length_c   1.000
_cell.angle_alpha   90.00
_cell.angle_beta   90.00
_cell.angle_gamma   90.00
#
_symmetry.space_group_name_H-M   'P 1'
#
loop_
_entity.id
_entity.type
_entity.pdbx_description
1 polymer ?
#
loop_
_entity_poly.entity_id
_entity_poly.type
_entity_poly.pdbx_seq_one_letter_code
_entity_poly.pdbx_strand_id
1 'polypeptide(L)' 'RAEIIARAAAENRLDQKKIHSFAGSTDVISFLNEFLQENDVVLVKGSRGMRMDKIVAALEVGS' A
#
# COMPACT_ATOMS: atom_id res chain seq x y z
N ARG A 1 -10.74 8.98 6.16
CA ARG A 1 -11.02 7.52 6.02
C ARG A 1 -9.75 6.67 6.12
N ALA A 2 -8.68 6.99 5.38
CA ALA A 2 -7.39 6.28 5.49
C ALA A 2 -6.86 6.22 6.93
N GLU A 3 -6.89 7.35 7.65
CA GLU A 3 -6.48 7.44 9.06
C GLU A 3 -7.27 6.52 10.01
N ILE A 4 -8.58 6.37 9.80
CA ILE A 4 -9.43 5.46 10.59
C ILE A 4 -9.02 4.00 10.36
N ILE A 5 -8.69 3.64 9.11
CA ILE A 5 -8.24 2.28 8.75
C ILE A 5 -6.87 2.00 9.36
N ALA A 6 -5.94 2.96 9.29
CA ALA A 6 -4.61 2.84 9.89
C ALA A 6 -4.70 2.68 11.41
N ARG A 7 -5.54 3.49 12.08
CA ARG A 7 -5.78 3.40 13.52
C ARG A 7 -6.38 2.03 13.91
N ALA A 8 -7.40 1.57 13.19
CA ALA A 8 -8.00 0.26 13.45
C ALA A 8 -7.00 -0.90 13.25
N ALA A 9 -6.09 -0.81 12.27
CA ALA A 9 -5.05 -1.81 12.06
C ALA A 9 -4.06 -1.84 13.25
N ALA A 10 -3.63 -0.68 13.74
CA ALA A 10 -2.75 -0.58 14.91
C ALA A 10 -3.40 -1.15 16.19
N GLU A 11 -4.70 -0.89 16.37
CA GLU A 11 -5.49 -1.41 17.50
C GLU A 11 -5.64 -2.94 17.47
N ASN A 12 -5.53 -3.58 16.30
CA ASN A 12 -5.69 -5.02 16.10
C ASN A 12 -4.37 -5.81 16.11
N ARG A 13 -3.36 -5.36 16.86
CA ARG A 13 -2.03 -6.00 17.00
C ARG A 13 -1.18 -6.05 15.73
N LEU A 14 -1.52 -5.28 14.69
CA LEU A 14 -0.57 -5.02 13.62
C LEU A 14 0.52 -4.11 14.20
N ASP A 15 1.78 -4.51 14.07
CA ASP A 15 2.91 -3.67 14.51
C ASP A 15 2.84 -2.32 13.78
N GLN A 16 2.81 -1.23 14.55
CA GLN A 16 2.75 0.13 14.00
C GLN A 16 3.89 0.41 13.02
N LYS A 17 5.06 -0.23 13.20
CA LYS A 17 6.20 -0.11 12.29
C LYS A 17 5.93 -0.68 10.89
N LYS A 18 4.89 -1.51 10.75
CA LYS A 18 4.45 -2.10 9.48
C LYS A 18 3.27 -1.36 8.87
N ILE A 19 2.81 -0.26 9.48
CA ILE A 19 1.72 0.57 8.97
C ILE A 19 2.34 1.80 8.32
N HIS A 20 2.18 1.89 6.99
CA HIS A 20 2.64 3.02 6.20
C HIS A 20 1.43 3.79 5.65
N SER A 21 1.43 5.12 5.79
CA SER A 21 0.36 5.98 5.30
C SER A 21 0.94 7.02 4.34
N PHE A 22 0.29 7.19 3.19
CA PHE A 22 0.75 8.03 2.10
C PHE A 22 -0.34 9.02 1.70
N ALA A 23 0.05 10.20 1.23
CA ALA A 23 -0.88 11.25 0.81
C ALA A 23 -1.47 10.99 -0.58
N GLY A 24 -0.73 10.28 -1.45
CA GLY A 24 -1.15 10.00 -2.81
C GLY A 24 -0.53 8.75 -3.40
N SER A 25 -1.02 8.34 -4.57
CA SER A 25 -0.62 7.11 -5.26
C SER A 25 0.85 7.11 -5.70
N THR A 26 1.43 8.27 -6.00
CA THR A 26 2.83 8.38 -6.41
C THR A 26 3.77 7.94 -5.29
N ASP A 27 3.54 8.43 -4.07
CA ASP A 27 4.37 8.10 -2.91
C ASP A 27 4.27 6.62 -2.56
N VAL A 28 3.07 6.02 -2.74
CA VAL A 28 2.85 4.58 -2.56
C VAL A 28 3.68 3.78 -3.55
N ILE A 29 3.68 4.16 -4.83
CA ILE A 29 4.41 3.42 -5.88
C ILE A 29 5.92 3.46 -5.60
N SER A 30 6.47 4.64 -5.30
CA SER A 30 7.90 4.76 -4.98
C SER A 30 8.28 3.90 -3.77
N PHE A 31 7.48 3.95 -2.70
CA PHE A 31 7.72 3.12 -1.52
C PHE A 31 7.68 1.63 -1.84
N LEU A 32 6.66 1.16 -2.57
CA LEU A 32 6.52 -0.27 -2.88
C LEU A 32 7.67 -0.79 -3.75
N ASN A 33 8.16 0.00 -4.71
CA ASN A 33 9.31 -0.38 -5.54
C ASN A 33 10.61 -0.54 -4.73
N GLU A 34 10.79 0.22 -3.65
CA GLU A 34 11.97 0.12 -2.78
C GLU A 34 11.79 -0.94 -1.68
N PHE A 35 10.56 -1.14 -1.21
CA PHE A 35 10.24 -1.97 -0.06
C PHE A 35 10.05 -3.45 -0.41
N LEU A 36 9.40 -3.73 -1.54
CA LEU A 36 9.13 -5.11 -1.96
C LEU A 36 10.40 -5.78 -2.48
N GLN A 37 10.53 -7.07 -2.21
CA GLN A 37 11.61 -7.91 -2.72
C GLN A 37 11.06 -8.94 -3.71
N GLU A 38 11.96 -9.52 -4.50
CA GLU A 38 11.60 -10.60 -5.42
C GLU A 38 10.95 -11.76 -4.65
N ASN A 39 9.82 -12.27 -5.18
CA ASN A 39 8.97 -13.32 -4.60
C ASN A 39 8.05 -12.93 -3.43
N ASP A 40 7.94 -11.64 -3.09
CA ASP A 40 6.92 -11.19 -2.14
C ASP A 40 5.50 -11.34 -2.70
N VAL A 41 4.56 -11.78 -1.85
CA VAL A 41 3.12 -11.84 -2.18
C VAL A 41 2.40 -10.70 -1.49
N VAL A 42 1.79 -9.83 -2.30
CA VAL A 42 1.10 -8.61 -1.81
C VAL A 42 -0.39 -8.67 -2.10
N LEU A 43 -1.22 -8.40 -1.08
CA LEU A 43 -2.66 -8.20 -1.24
C LEU A 43 -2.98 -6.70 -1.28
N VAL A 44 -3.42 -6.21 -2.44
CA VAL A 44 -3.82 -4.81 -2.63
C VAL A 44 -5.34 -4.70 -2.54
N LYS A 45 -5.87 -3.86 -1.64
CA LYS A 45 -7.32 -3.69 -1.43
C LYS A 45 -7.77 -2.23 -1.46
N GLY A 46 -8.77 -1.89 -2.28
CA GLY A 46 -9.26 -0.52 -2.39
C GLY A 46 -10.41 -0.35 -3.38
N SER A 47 -11.00 0.85 -3.39
CA SER A 47 -12.15 1.19 -4.23
C SER A 47 -11.71 1.83 -5.55
N ARG A 48 -12.59 1.80 -6.57
CA ARG A 48 -12.34 2.38 -7.90
C ARG A 48 -11.91 3.86 -7.85
N GLY A 49 -12.42 4.63 -6.89
CA GLY A 49 -12.06 6.04 -6.69
C GLY A 49 -10.62 6.27 -6.22
N MET A 50 -9.96 5.25 -5.69
CA MET A 50 -8.56 5.31 -5.23
C MET A 50 -7.56 5.10 -6.38
N ARG A 51 -8.05 4.86 -7.60
CA ARG A 51 -7.22 4.57 -8.78
C ARG A 51 -6.20 3.45 -8.53
N MET A 52 -6.68 2.39 -7.88
CA MET A 52 -5.91 1.19 -7.55
C MET A 52 -5.32 0.50 -8.78
N ASP A 53 -5.99 0.63 -9.91
CA ASP A 53 -5.53 0.23 -11.25
C ASP A 53 -4.12 0.77 -11.54
N LYS A 54 -3.83 2.02 -11.17
CA LYS A 54 -2.51 2.63 -11.39
C LYS A 54 -1.42 2.04 -10.50
N ILE A 55 -1.76 1.64 -9.27
CA ILE A 55 -0.79 1.08 -8.33
C ILE A 55 -0.40 -0.33 -8.80
N VAL A 56 -1.39 -1.17 -9.14
CA VAL A 56 -1.13 -2.53 -9.64
C VAL A 56 -0.33 -2.48 -10.94
N ALA A 57 -0.74 -1.65 -11.90
CA ALA A 57 -0.03 -1.51 -13.17
C ALA A 57 1.44 -1.05 -12.99
N ALA A 58 1.71 -0.19 -12.01
CA ALA A 58 3.08 0.26 -11.73
C ALA A 58 3.97 -0.87 -11.18
N LEU A 59 3.41 -1.79 -10.40
CA LEU A 59 4.15 -2.95 -9.87
C LEU A 59 4.40 -4.00 -10.96
N GLU A 60 3.46 -4.20 -11.88
CA GLU A 60 3.61 -5.15 -13.00
C GLU A 60 4.64 -4.70 -14.04
N VAL A 61 4.79 -3.40 -14.26
CA VAL A 61 5.73 -2.84 -15.27
C VAL A 61 7.19 -2.86 -14.80
N GLY A 62 7.43 -2.91 -13.49
CA GLY A 62 8.77 -2.98 -12.89
C GLY A 62 9.26 -4.39 -12.54
N SER A 63 8.46 -5.42 -12.83
CA SER A 63 8.76 -6.85 -12.56
C SER A 63 9.58 -7.51 -13.67
#